data_AF-A0A1Y1MTZ2-F1
#
_entry.id   AF-A0A1Y1MTZ2-F1
#
_cell.length_a   1.000
_cell.length_b   1.000
_cell.length_c   1.000
_cell.angle_alpha   90.00
_cell.angle_beta   90.00
_cell.angle_gamma   90.00
#
_symmetry.space_group_name_H-M   'P 1'
#
loop_
_entity.id
_entity.type
_entity.pdbx_description
1 polymer ?
#
loop_
_entity_poly.entity_id
_entity_poly.type
_entity_poly.pdbx_seq_one_letter_code
_entity_poly.pdbx_strand_id
1 'polypeptide(L)'
;RHLSYENLTHLFTQRNLSSTTNEAEEQYVARHLFARLVDKHCIFDNGPFKLFCDDLRPQNILVDPKSLRITAVLDLEFTNAMPSQFASDPPWWLLLVGPDSYLFRGHSMEEFVSAYEPRLEQFLEAMRRVERSRGMLCTEESLSSLMHNSWVTKRFWFNYAARKPFDVDKLFTDCLNENGAGAETLDEDIR
;
A
#
# COMPACT_ATOMS: atom_id res chain seq x y z
N ARG A 1 0.24 13.13 15.93
CA ARG A 1 1.35 13.40 14.98
C ARG A 1 1.04 12.55 13.74
N HIS A 2 0.71 13.17 12.61
CA HIS A 2 0.25 12.43 11.42
C HIS A 2 1.45 11.88 10.65
N LEU A 3 1.32 10.68 10.10
CA LEU A 3 2.37 9.99 9.33
C LEU A 3 2.88 10.79 8.13
N SER A 4 2.00 11.56 7.48
CA SER A 4 2.36 12.48 6.40
C SER A 4 3.37 13.55 6.84
N TYR A 5 3.25 14.09 8.06
CA TYR A 5 4.21 15.05 8.60
C TYR A 5 5.54 14.40 8.97
N GLU A 6 5.56 13.11 9.33
CA GLU A 6 6.82 12.39 9.53
C GLU A 6 7.58 12.25 8.21
N ASN A 7 6.89 11.96 7.10
CA ASN A 7 7.52 11.92 5.78
C ASN A 7 8.18 13.27 5.44
N LEU A 8 7.52 14.39 5.74
CA LEU A 8 8.13 15.72 5.56
C LEU A 8 9.32 15.94 6.51
N THR A 9 9.18 15.54 7.78
CA THR A 9 10.28 15.62 8.75
C THR A 9 11.50 14.83 8.29
N HIS A 10 11.31 13.62 7.74
CA HIS A 10 12.39 12.82 7.17
C HIS A 10 13.08 13.52 6.01
N LEU A 11 12.33 14.15 5.11
CA LEU A 11 12.89 14.93 3.99
C LEU A 11 13.79 16.07 4.51
N PHE A 12 13.33 16.84 5.49
CA PHE A 12 14.11 17.97 6.02
C PHE A 12 15.32 17.56 6.87
N THR A 13 15.26 16.41 7.54
CA THR A 13 16.31 15.98 8.48
C THR A 13 17.36 15.07 7.85
N GLN A 14 17.03 14.32 6.79
CA GLN A 14 17.95 13.40 6.13
C GLN A 14 18.65 14.06 4.94
N ARG A 15 19.83 14.64 5.20
CA ARG A 15 20.63 15.39 4.20
C ARG A 15 21.11 14.59 2.99
N ASN A 16 21.03 13.26 3.04
CA ASN A 16 21.47 12.36 1.97
C ASN A 16 20.30 11.66 1.26
N LEU A 17 19.07 12.14 1.44
CA LEU A 17 17.88 11.55 0.81
C LEU A 17 17.83 11.79 -0.71
N SER A 18 18.39 12.90 -1.16
CA SER A 18 18.42 13.31 -2.57
C SER A 18 19.87 13.55 -3.00
N SER A 19 20.22 13.15 -4.22
CA SER A 19 21.55 13.35 -4.78
C SER A 19 21.62 14.61 -5.66
N THR A 20 20.48 15.11 -6.13
CA THR A 20 20.38 16.29 -6.97
C THR A 20 19.28 17.25 -6.49
N THR A 21 19.36 18.52 -6.91
CA THR A 21 18.32 19.51 -6.64
C THR A 21 16.97 19.09 -7.24
N ASN A 22 16.97 18.51 -8.44
CA ASN A 22 15.75 18.08 -9.12
C ASN A 22 15.06 16.94 -8.36
N GLU A 23 15.83 15.93 -7.91
CA GLU A 23 15.29 14.85 -7.06
C GLU A 23 14.71 15.40 -5.75
N ALA A 24 15.37 16.38 -5.13
CA ALA A 24 14.90 17.00 -3.91
C ALA A 24 13.56 17.74 -4.12
N GLU A 25 13.42 18.45 -5.24
CA GLU A 25 12.18 19.14 -5.62
C GLU A 25 11.05 18.14 -5.90
N GLU A 26 11.31 17.08 -6.67
CA GLU A 26 10.34 16.02 -6.95
C GLU A 26 9.86 15.34 -5.65
N GLN A 27 10.78 14.98 -4.75
CA GLN A 27 10.46 14.40 -3.45
C GLN A 27 9.66 15.36 -2.56
N TYR A 28 10.02 16.65 -2.57
CA TYR A 28 9.31 17.69 -1.82
C TYR A 28 7.86 17.83 -2.30
N VAL A 29 7.66 17.98 -3.60
CA VAL A 29 6.34 18.12 -4.21
C VAL A 29 5.50 16.88 -3.95
N ALA A 30 6.04 15.69 -4.23
CA ALA A 30 5.31 14.44 -4.07
C ALA A 30 4.87 14.21 -2.61
N ARG A 31 5.70 14.52 -1.61
CA ARG A 31 5.32 14.36 -0.19
C ARG A 31 4.25 15.36 0.27
N HIS A 32 4.26 16.58 -0.25
CA HIS A 32 3.18 17.55 0.03
C HIS A 32 1.87 17.16 -0.65
N LEU A 33 1.92 16.73 -1.91
CA LEU A 33 0.73 16.26 -2.63
C LEU A 33 0.18 14.97 -2.01
N PHE A 34 1.04 14.05 -1.57
CA PHE A 34 0.63 12.88 -0.81
C PHE A 34 -0.08 13.25 0.49
N ALA A 35 0.38 14.28 1.21
CA ALA A 35 -0.30 14.75 2.43
C ALA A 35 -1.74 15.23 2.17
N ARG A 36 -2.01 15.81 0.99
CA ARG A 36 -3.38 16.23 0.59
C ARG A 36 -4.30 15.05 0.30
N LEU A 37 -3.76 13.86 0.01
CA LEU A 37 -4.53 12.65 -0.23
C LEU A 37 -5.09 12.02 1.06
N VAL A 38 -4.65 12.46 2.23
CA VAL A 38 -5.09 11.94 3.53
C VAL A 38 -6.61 12.04 3.67
N ASP A 39 -7.20 13.20 3.37
CA ASP A 39 -8.65 13.42 3.51
C ASP A 39 -9.48 12.55 2.56
N LYS A 40 -8.92 12.18 1.39
CA LYS A 40 -9.58 11.35 0.39
C LYS A 40 -9.51 9.86 0.73
N HIS A 41 -8.36 9.39 1.21
CA HIS A 41 -8.09 7.95 1.31
C HIS A 41 -8.08 7.40 2.74
N CYS A 42 -7.86 8.23 3.76
CA CYS A 42 -7.89 7.80 5.16
C CYS A 42 -9.33 7.71 5.65
N ILE A 43 -9.82 6.49 5.92
CA ILE A 43 -11.21 6.25 6.34
C ILE A 43 -11.38 5.88 7.81
N PHE A 44 -10.31 5.50 8.50
CA PHE A 44 -10.34 5.03 9.90
C PHE A 44 -9.14 5.54 10.71
N ASP A 45 -8.87 6.85 10.66
CA ASP A 45 -7.72 7.46 11.36
C ASP A 45 -7.75 7.24 12.88
N ASN A 46 -8.96 7.27 13.45
CA ASN A 46 -9.19 7.02 14.89
C ASN A 46 -9.54 5.56 15.21
N GLY A 47 -9.28 4.65 14.27
CA GLY A 47 -9.60 3.23 14.38
C GLY A 47 -10.94 2.84 13.74
N PRO A 48 -11.30 1.54 13.80
CA PRO A 48 -10.69 0.51 14.65
C PRO A 48 -9.28 0.12 14.20
N PHE A 49 -8.46 -0.34 15.17
CA PHE A 49 -7.13 -0.88 14.92
C PHE A 49 -7.16 -2.41 14.91
N LYS A 50 -6.38 -3.03 14.04
CA LYS A 50 -6.26 -4.49 13.90
C LYS A 50 -4.80 -4.89 13.95
N LEU A 51 -4.54 -6.14 14.36
CA LEU A 51 -3.21 -6.72 14.23
C LEU A 51 -2.86 -6.81 12.74
N PHE A 52 -1.72 -6.25 12.37
CA PHE A 52 -1.23 -6.20 11.01
C PHE A 52 0.27 -6.47 11.01
N CYS A 53 0.73 -7.29 10.06
CA CYS A 53 2.14 -7.56 9.84
C CYS A 53 2.48 -7.21 8.39
N ASP A 54 3.40 -6.25 8.22
CA ASP A 54 3.79 -5.74 6.90
C ASP A 54 4.40 -6.82 6.01
N ASP A 55 5.12 -7.75 6.64
CA ASP A 55 5.84 -8.85 6.00
C ASP A 55 5.10 -10.19 6.08
N LEU A 56 3.78 -10.17 6.27
CA LEU A 56 2.97 -11.39 6.17
C LEU A 56 2.84 -11.85 4.72
N ARG A 57 3.83 -12.60 4.24
CA ARG A 57 3.98 -13.06 2.85
C ARG A 57 4.34 -14.55 2.76
N PRO A 58 4.24 -15.18 1.58
CA PRO A 58 4.42 -16.63 1.43
C PRO A 58 5.75 -17.18 1.95
N GLN A 59 6.82 -16.38 1.91
CA GLN A 59 8.15 -16.78 2.42
C GLN A 59 8.14 -17.04 3.93
N ASN A 60 7.18 -16.44 4.66
CA ASN A 60 7.01 -16.56 6.09
C ASN A 60 5.89 -17.54 6.47
N ILE A 61 5.38 -18.34 5.53
CA ILE A 61 4.30 -19.31 5.75
C ILE A 61 4.80 -20.72 5.42
N LEU A 62 4.79 -21.59 6.42
CA LEU A 62 5.09 -23.01 6.22
C LEU A 62 3.82 -23.77 5.82
N VAL A 63 3.96 -24.64 4.84
CA VAL A 63 2.88 -25.51 4.35
C VAL A 63 3.32 -26.97 4.34
N ASP A 64 2.43 -27.87 4.71
CA ASP A 64 2.64 -29.30 4.52
C ASP A 64 2.58 -29.63 3.01
N PRO A 65 3.63 -30.25 2.43
CA PRO A 65 3.72 -30.44 0.98
C PRO A 65 2.71 -31.43 0.41
N LYS A 66 2.08 -32.27 1.26
CA LYS A 66 1.10 -33.27 0.81
C LYS A 66 -0.33 -32.74 0.86
N SER A 67 -0.70 -32.10 1.95
CA SER A 67 -2.05 -31.60 2.22
C SER A 67 -2.24 -30.12 1.87
N LEU A 68 -1.15 -29.39 1.62
CA LEU A 68 -1.12 -27.95 1.38
C LEU A 68 -1.69 -27.10 2.53
N ARG A 69 -1.83 -27.69 3.72
CA ARG A 69 -2.28 -26.96 4.91
C ARG A 69 -1.16 -26.12 5.48
N ILE A 70 -1.48 -24.90 5.87
CA ILE A 70 -0.57 -24.03 6.63
C ILE A 70 -0.28 -24.71 7.97
N THR A 71 1.01 -24.89 8.28
CA THR A 71 1.49 -25.53 9.52
C THR A 71 2.07 -24.52 10.51
N ALA A 72 2.64 -23.43 10.00
CA ALA A 72 3.14 -22.34 10.83
C ALA A 72 3.19 -21.01 10.05
N VAL A 73 3.17 -19.91 10.79
CA VAL A 73 3.50 -18.57 10.30
C VAL A 73 4.70 -18.08 11.11
N LEU A 74 5.71 -17.59 10.42
CA LEU A 74 6.99 -17.14 10.96
C LEU A 74 7.11 -15.63 10.86
N ASP A 75 8.23 -15.11 11.38
CA ASP A 75 8.70 -13.74 11.15
C ASP A 75 7.66 -12.64 11.41
N LEU A 76 7.27 -12.55 12.69
CA LEU A 76 6.24 -11.62 13.15
C LEU A 76 6.84 -10.31 13.72
N GLU A 77 8.11 -10.02 13.48
CA GLU A 77 8.82 -8.90 14.12
C GLU A 77 8.26 -7.51 13.73
N PHE A 78 7.63 -7.42 12.56
CA PHE A 78 6.94 -6.20 12.09
C PHE A 78 5.44 -6.18 12.37
N THR A 79 4.97 -7.01 13.31
CA THR A 79 3.56 -7.06 13.67
C THR A 79 3.20 -5.97 14.67
N ASN A 80 2.18 -5.16 14.37
CA ASN A 80 1.69 -4.11 15.26
C ASN A 80 0.16 -3.94 15.17
N ALA A 81 -0.44 -3.22 16.11
CA ALA A 81 -1.80 -2.72 16.00
C ALA A 81 -1.83 -1.51 15.06
N MET A 82 -2.43 -1.68 13.88
CA MET A 82 -2.44 -0.68 12.80
C MET A 82 -3.88 -0.34 12.39
N PRO A 83 -4.13 0.81 11.73
CA PRO A 83 -5.44 1.15 11.21
C PRO A 83 -6.04 -0.01 10.40
N SER A 84 -7.29 -0.35 10.68
CA SER A 84 -7.96 -1.51 10.06
C SER A 84 -7.96 -1.48 8.54
N GLN A 85 -7.88 -0.28 7.92
CA GLN A 85 -7.78 -0.12 6.47
C GLN A 85 -6.59 -0.87 5.86
N PHE A 86 -5.45 -0.98 6.57
CA PHE A 86 -4.29 -1.72 6.06
C PHE A 86 -4.55 -3.22 6.01
N ALA A 87 -5.28 -3.75 6.99
CA ALA A 87 -5.69 -5.15 7.00
C ALA A 87 -6.84 -5.46 6.01
N SER A 88 -7.44 -4.42 5.43
CA SER A 88 -8.51 -4.50 4.43
C SER A 88 -8.01 -4.42 2.99
N ASP A 89 -6.71 -4.20 2.80
CA ASP A 89 -6.09 -4.14 1.48
C ASP A 89 -5.76 -5.54 0.93
N PRO A 90 -5.75 -5.72 -0.40
CA PRO A 90 -5.29 -6.96 -0.98
C PRO A 90 -3.79 -7.19 -0.70
N PRO A 91 -3.33 -8.45 -0.68
CA PRO A 91 -1.92 -8.74 -0.41
C PRO A 91 -1.01 -8.18 -1.51
N TRP A 92 -0.10 -7.27 -1.17
CA TRP A 92 0.82 -6.66 -2.15
C TRP A 92 1.74 -7.65 -2.88
N TRP A 93 1.88 -8.87 -2.35
CA TRP A 93 2.82 -9.90 -2.82
C TRP A 93 2.19 -10.95 -3.75
N LEU A 94 1.01 -10.73 -4.35
CA LEU A 94 0.37 -11.75 -5.23
C LEU A 94 1.23 -12.16 -6.44
N LEU A 95 2.21 -11.34 -6.84
CA LEU A 95 3.22 -11.67 -7.85
C LEU A 95 4.52 -12.28 -7.27
N LEU A 96 4.52 -12.58 -5.97
CA LEU A 96 5.69 -12.96 -5.15
C LEU A 96 6.77 -11.87 -5.06
N VAL A 97 6.48 -10.68 -5.58
CA VAL A 97 7.32 -9.48 -5.58
C VAL A 97 6.41 -8.27 -5.38
N GLY A 98 6.89 -7.27 -4.63
CA GLY A 98 6.15 -6.02 -4.40
C GLY A 98 6.36 -4.99 -5.53
N PRO A 99 5.51 -3.95 -5.60
CA PRO A 99 5.61 -2.89 -6.60
C PRO A 99 7.00 -2.25 -6.70
N ASP A 100 7.61 -1.88 -5.57
CA ASP A 100 8.96 -1.29 -5.47
C ASP A 100 10.03 -2.17 -6.16
N SER A 101 10.05 -3.45 -5.81
CA SER A 101 10.99 -4.42 -6.33
C SER A 101 10.72 -4.77 -7.80
N TYR A 102 9.47 -4.64 -8.26
CA TYR A 102 9.12 -4.79 -9.66
C TYR A 102 9.66 -3.63 -10.49
N LEU A 103 9.49 -2.39 -10.01
CA LEU A 103 10.06 -1.18 -10.62
C LEU A 103 11.59 -1.19 -10.62
N PHE A 104 12.21 -1.67 -9.53
CA PHE A 104 13.67 -1.80 -9.44
C PHE A 104 14.26 -2.73 -10.52
N ARG A 105 13.47 -3.70 -10.99
CA ARG A 105 13.85 -4.61 -12.08
C ARG A 105 13.71 -3.99 -13.48
N GLY A 106 13.37 -2.70 -13.56
CA GLY A 106 13.24 -1.95 -14.81
C GLY A 106 11.87 -2.06 -15.48
N HIS A 107 10.88 -2.60 -14.79
CA HIS A 107 9.50 -2.66 -15.27
C HIS A 107 8.73 -1.37 -14.95
N SER A 108 7.68 -1.09 -15.70
CA SER A 108 6.77 0.01 -15.41
C SER A 108 5.71 -0.38 -14.37
N MET A 109 5.07 0.62 -13.77
CA MET A 109 3.93 0.39 -12.88
C MET A 109 2.73 -0.18 -13.65
N GLU A 110 2.56 0.20 -14.92
CA GLU A 110 1.51 -0.34 -15.79
C GLU A 110 1.70 -1.85 -16.02
N GLU A 111 2.93 -2.28 -16.26
CA GLU A 111 3.27 -3.71 -16.37
C GLU A 111 2.97 -4.46 -15.07
N PHE A 112 3.30 -3.87 -13.91
CA PHE A 112 2.97 -4.46 -12.61
C PHE A 112 1.46 -4.64 -12.45
N VAL A 113 0.67 -3.58 -12.68
CA VAL A 113 -0.79 -3.59 -12.55
C VAL A 113 -1.39 -4.64 -13.48
N SER A 114 -0.98 -4.66 -14.74
CA SER A 114 -1.44 -5.63 -15.75
C SER A 114 -1.16 -7.08 -15.34
N ALA A 115 -0.01 -7.34 -14.72
CA ALA A 115 0.31 -8.67 -14.19
C ALA A 115 -0.44 -9.00 -12.88
N TYR A 116 -0.65 -8.01 -12.02
CA TYR A 116 -1.21 -8.16 -10.68
C TYR A 116 -2.73 -8.35 -10.70
N GLU A 117 -3.46 -7.59 -11.51
CA GLU A 117 -4.93 -7.60 -11.53
C GLU A 117 -5.55 -8.99 -11.76
N PRO A 118 -5.07 -9.83 -12.70
CA PRO A 118 -5.57 -11.19 -12.84
C PRO A 118 -5.36 -12.05 -11.58
N ARG A 119 -4.27 -11.82 -10.84
CA ARG A 119 -3.99 -12.52 -9.58
C ARG A 119 -4.84 -12.00 -8.43
N LEU A 120 -5.11 -10.70 -8.42
CA LEU A 120 -6.05 -10.09 -7.49
C LEU A 120 -7.44 -10.72 -7.67
N GLU A 121 -7.96 -10.79 -8.89
CA GLU A 121 -9.27 -11.40 -9.15
C GLU A 121 -9.33 -12.87 -8.73
N GLN A 122 -8.27 -13.63 -9.01
CA GLN A 122 -8.15 -15.02 -8.56
C GLN A 122 -8.18 -15.13 -7.03
N PHE A 123 -7.46 -14.24 -6.32
CA PHE A 123 -7.43 -14.19 -4.86
C PHE A 123 -8.78 -13.79 -4.28
N LEU A 124 -9.43 -12.76 -4.83
CA LEU A 124 -10.74 -12.29 -4.41
C LEU A 124 -11.81 -13.38 -4.56
N GLU A 125 -11.77 -14.15 -5.65
CA GLU A 125 -12.68 -15.28 -5.83
C GLU A 125 -12.45 -16.38 -4.78
N ALA A 126 -11.20 -16.67 -4.43
CA ALA A 126 -10.89 -17.58 -3.33
C ALA A 126 -11.41 -17.06 -1.98
N MET A 127 -11.23 -15.76 -1.70
CA MET A 127 -11.74 -15.10 -0.51
C MET A 127 -13.26 -15.20 -0.41
N ARG A 128 -14.00 -14.86 -1.47
CA ARG A 128 -15.46 -14.97 -1.53
C ARG A 128 -15.94 -16.40 -1.29
N ARG A 129 -15.20 -17.43 -1.73
CA ARG A 129 -15.55 -18.83 -1.46
C ARG A 129 -15.39 -19.18 0.02
N VAL A 130 -14.32 -18.70 0.66
CA VAL A 130 -14.06 -18.93 2.09
C VAL A 130 -15.04 -18.16 2.97
N GLU A 131 -15.38 -16.92 2.62
CA GLU A 131 -16.37 -16.11 3.33
C GLU A 131 -17.75 -16.80 3.29
N ARG A 132 -18.18 -17.25 2.09
CA ARG A 132 -19.44 -18.01 1.92
C ARG A 132 -19.44 -19.32 2.71
N SER A 133 -18.35 -20.08 2.70
CA SER A 133 -18.30 -21.36 3.44
C SER A 133 -18.34 -21.19 4.95
N ARG A 134 -17.97 -19.99 5.46
CA ARG A 134 -18.11 -19.61 6.87
C ARG A 134 -19.48 -19.01 7.22
N GLY A 135 -20.42 -18.98 6.27
CA GLY A 135 -21.75 -18.40 6.48
C GLY A 135 -21.74 -16.87 6.56
N MET A 136 -20.66 -16.22 6.15
CA MET A 136 -20.62 -14.75 6.06
C MET A 136 -21.36 -14.33 4.79
N LEU A 137 -22.28 -13.38 4.93
CA LEU A 137 -22.88 -12.72 3.77
C LEU A 137 -21.78 -11.92 3.05
N CYS A 138 -21.66 -12.07 1.73
CA CYS A 138 -20.85 -11.18 0.89
C CYS A 138 -21.52 -9.80 0.86
N THR A 139 -21.34 -9.02 1.93
CA THR A 139 -21.77 -7.62 2.01
C THR A 139 -20.63 -6.71 1.54
N GLU A 140 -20.90 -5.40 1.47
CA GLU A 140 -19.86 -4.39 1.24
C GLU A 140 -18.78 -4.38 2.33
N GLU A 141 -19.09 -4.92 3.52
CA GLU A 141 -18.18 -5.04 4.65
C GLU A 141 -17.34 -6.33 4.62
N SER A 142 -17.60 -7.25 3.68
CA SER A 142 -16.78 -8.46 3.53
C SER A 142 -15.35 -8.10 3.12
N LEU A 143 -14.38 -8.89 3.55
CA LEU A 143 -12.97 -8.57 3.33
C LEU A 143 -12.64 -8.58 1.83
N SER A 144 -13.22 -9.51 1.07
CA SER A 144 -13.10 -9.50 -0.39
C SER A 144 -13.65 -8.22 -1.04
N SER A 145 -14.81 -7.73 -0.61
CA SER A 145 -15.37 -6.46 -1.08
C SER A 145 -14.50 -5.26 -0.70
N LEU A 146 -13.99 -5.21 0.53
CA LEU A 146 -13.11 -4.15 1.00
C LEU A 146 -11.78 -4.10 0.22
N MET A 147 -11.18 -5.27 -0.03
CA MET A 147 -9.95 -5.40 -0.83
C MET A 147 -10.15 -4.92 -2.28
N HIS A 148 -11.25 -5.37 -2.91
CA HIS A 148 -11.59 -4.92 -4.26
C HIS A 148 -11.83 -3.40 -4.30
N ASN A 149 -12.59 -2.87 -3.33
CA ASN A 149 -12.88 -1.45 -3.25
C ASN A 149 -11.61 -0.62 -3.01
N SER A 150 -10.68 -1.07 -2.17
CA SER A 150 -9.43 -0.35 -1.92
C SER A 150 -8.53 -0.31 -3.16
N TRP A 151 -8.55 -1.35 -4.00
CA TRP A 151 -7.87 -1.35 -5.29
C TRP A 151 -8.48 -0.34 -6.27
N VAL A 152 -9.80 -0.43 -6.53
CA VAL A 152 -10.50 0.43 -7.50
C VAL A 152 -10.44 1.90 -7.11
N THR A 153 -10.51 2.22 -5.82
CA THR A 153 -10.45 3.60 -5.31
C THR A 153 -9.02 4.13 -5.14
N LYS A 154 -7.99 3.37 -5.55
CA LYS A 154 -6.55 3.66 -5.34
C LYS A 154 -6.12 3.80 -3.87
N ARG A 155 -7.00 3.52 -2.91
CA ARG A 155 -6.66 3.52 -1.48
C ARG A 155 -5.59 2.49 -1.14
N PHE A 156 -5.55 1.36 -1.85
CA PHE A 156 -4.44 0.41 -1.75
C PHE A 156 -3.08 1.09 -1.94
N TRP A 157 -2.94 1.93 -2.97
CA TRP A 157 -1.68 2.62 -3.28
C TRP A 157 -1.34 3.67 -2.23
N PHE A 158 -2.33 4.43 -1.76
CA PHE A 158 -2.16 5.36 -0.65
C PHE A 158 -1.66 4.64 0.61
N ASN A 159 -2.32 3.54 0.99
CA ASN A 159 -1.95 2.72 2.14
C ASN A 159 -0.59 2.04 1.98
N TYR A 160 -0.23 1.62 0.76
CA TYR A 160 1.07 1.04 0.43
C TYR A 160 2.19 2.07 0.59
N ALA A 161 2.03 3.25 -0.03
CA ALA A 161 2.98 4.35 0.08
C ALA A 161 3.12 4.86 1.53
N ALA A 162 2.02 4.97 2.27
CA ALA A 162 2.04 5.35 3.68
C ALA A 162 2.98 4.46 4.52
N ARG A 163 3.05 3.17 4.22
CA ARG A 163 3.91 2.20 4.93
C ARG A 163 5.35 2.15 4.41
N LYS A 164 5.68 2.83 3.30
CA LYS A 164 6.99 2.81 2.64
C LYS A 164 7.57 4.23 2.53
N PRO A 165 8.11 4.81 3.62
CA PRO A 165 8.52 6.21 3.69
C PRO A 165 9.67 6.61 2.73
N PHE A 166 10.40 5.63 2.19
CA PHE A 166 11.48 5.85 1.22
C PHE A 166 11.01 5.85 -0.23
N ASP A 167 9.85 5.26 -0.52
CA ASP A 167 9.32 5.09 -1.89
C ASP A 167 8.05 5.93 -2.13
N VAL A 168 7.66 6.78 -1.17
CA VAL A 168 6.41 7.56 -1.20
C VAL A 168 6.32 8.39 -2.47
N ASP A 169 7.40 9.07 -2.85
CA ASP A 169 7.47 9.94 -4.02
C ASP A 169 7.28 9.17 -5.32
N LYS A 170 8.02 8.08 -5.52
CA LYS A 170 7.86 7.20 -6.68
C LYS A 170 6.45 6.62 -6.77
N LEU A 171 5.94 6.06 -5.67
CA LEU A 171 4.59 5.49 -5.62
C LEU A 171 3.51 6.54 -5.83
N PHE A 172 3.70 7.77 -5.32
CA PHE A 172 2.79 8.87 -5.57
C PHE A 172 2.74 9.20 -7.05
N THR A 173 3.90 9.45 -7.67
CA THR A 173 4.02 9.80 -9.09
C THR A 173 3.41 8.72 -9.98
N ASP A 174 3.72 7.45 -9.72
CA ASP A 174 3.32 6.35 -10.59
C ASP A 174 1.87 5.88 -10.37
N CYS A 175 1.31 6.04 -9.16
CA CYS A 175 0.02 5.43 -8.81
C CYS A 175 -1.07 6.40 -8.38
N LEU A 176 -0.72 7.61 -7.91
CA LEU A 176 -1.66 8.51 -7.23
C LEU A 176 -1.75 9.90 -7.88
N ASN A 177 -0.81 10.29 -8.74
CA ASN A 177 -0.81 11.59 -9.40
C ASN A 177 -1.72 11.64 -10.65
N GLU A 178 -3.01 11.36 -10.48
CA GLU A 178 -3.98 11.21 -11.58
C GLU A 178 -4.18 12.48 -12.43
N ASN A 179 -3.94 13.66 -11.85
CA ASN A 179 -4.14 14.95 -12.53
C ASN A 179 -2.85 15.57 -13.08
N GLY A 180 -1.71 14.87 -12.96
CA GLY A 180 -0.40 15.43 -13.32
C GLY A 180 -0.06 16.67 -12.50
N ALA A 181 -0.49 16.72 -11.24
CA ALA A 181 -0.23 17.84 -10.35
C ALA A 181 1.27 17.95 -10.04
N GLY A 182 1.84 19.13 -10.22
CA GLY A 182 3.22 19.48 -9.88
C GLY A 182 3.32 20.59 -8.85
N ALA A 183 4.50 21.20 -8.76
CA ALA A 183 4.81 22.28 -7.81
C ALA A 183 3.87 23.49 -7.94
N GLU A 184 3.36 23.74 -9.14
CA GLU A 184 2.40 24.80 -9.45
C GLU A 184 1.05 24.65 -8.75
N THR A 185 0.74 23.45 -8.27
CA THR A 185 -0.50 23.17 -7.53
C THR A 185 -0.35 23.35 -6.03
N LEU A 186 0.87 23.54 -5.51
CA LEU A 186 1.12 23.80 -4.09
C LEU A 186 0.67 25.21 -3.69
N ASP A 187 0.27 25.37 -2.44
CA ASP A 187 -0.10 26.68 -1.88
C ASP A 187 1.12 27.60 -1.89
N GLU A 188 0.93 28.92 -2.07
CA GLU A 188 2.06 29.87 -2.17
C GLU A 188 3.00 29.84 -0.96
N ASP A 189 2.49 29.52 0.23
CA ASP A 189 3.29 29.40 1.45
C ASP A 189 4.14 28.11 1.52
N ILE A 190 3.81 27.11 0.68
CA ILE A 190 4.48 25.81 0.59
C ILE A 190 5.42 25.77 -0.64
N ARG A 191 5.18 26.60 -1.64
CA ARG A 191 5.95 26.66 -2.88
C ARG A 191 7.23 27.50 -2.73
#